data_AF-A0A3D5CZJ0-F1
#
_entry.id   AF-A0A3D5CZJ0-F1
#
_cell.length_a   1.000
_cell.length_b   1.000
_cell.length_c   1.000
_cell.angle_alpha   90.00
_cell.angle_beta   90.00
_cell.angle_gamma   90.00
#
_symmetry.space_group_name_H-M   'P 1'
#
loop_
_entity.id
_entity.type
_entity.pdbx_description
1 polymer ?
#
loop_
_entity_poly.entity_id
_entity_poly.type
_entity_poly.pdbx_seq_one_letter_code
_entity_poly.pdbx_strand_id
1 'polypeptide(L)' 'MIDAKEIKADMPVTTAQAEHFAVVDHLESDDVIKLKKDEAGVHHYIPVSWVVSTEGGIVKINRTLAQITNDWEAD' A
#
# COMPACT_ATOMS: atom_id res chain seq x y z
N MET A 1 -1.37 -12.77 11.05
CA MET A 1 -1.96 -11.41 11.10
C MET A 1 -0.78 -10.46 11.08
N ILE A 2 -0.72 -9.54 10.12
CA ILE A 2 0.38 -8.57 10.05
C ILE A 2 0.11 -7.50 11.10
N ASP A 3 1.12 -7.14 11.89
CA ASP A 3 1.02 -5.99 12.77
C ASP A 3 1.16 -4.74 11.90
N ALA A 4 0.10 -3.92 11.82
CA ALA A 4 0.11 -2.70 11.02
C ALA A 4 1.33 -1.82 11.36
N LYS A 5 1.82 -1.85 12.60
CA LYS A 5 3.00 -1.10 13.04
C LYS A 5 4.29 -1.46 12.31
N GLU A 6 4.37 -2.59 11.62
CA GLU A 6 5.51 -2.95 10.76
C GLU A 6 5.55 -2.15 9.46
N ILE A 7 4.41 -1.56 9.05
CA ILE A 7 4.30 -0.72 7.87
C ILE A 7 4.82 0.67 8.22
N LYS A 8 5.89 1.08 7.56
CA LYS A 8 6.60 2.35 7.78
C LYS A 8 6.54 3.23 6.54
N ALA A 9 6.68 4.52 6.76
CA ALA A 9 6.91 5.50 5.70
C ALA A 9 8.06 5.04 4.79
N ASP A 10 7.99 5.42 3.52
CA ASP A 10 9.00 5.13 2.48
C ASP A 10 9.12 3.66 2.07
N MET A 11 8.36 2.73 2.66
CA MET A 11 8.32 1.35 2.18
C MET A 11 7.66 1.29 0.80
N PRO A 12 8.27 0.60 -0.19
CA PRO A 12 7.63 0.33 -1.46
C PRO A 12 6.45 -0.63 -1.28
N VAL A 13 5.39 -0.41 -2.07
CA VAL A 13 4.23 -1.30 -2.14
C VAL A 13 4.24 -2.06 -3.45
N THR A 14 4.10 -3.38 -3.37
CA THR A 14 4.20 -4.28 -4.52
C THR A 14 3.06 -5.30 -4.59
N THR A 15 2.71 -5.72 -5.80
CA THR A 15 1.79 -6.84 -6.04
C THR A 15 2.41 -8.17 -5.64
N ALA A 16 1.62 -9.25 -5.68
CA ALA A 16 2.12 -10.60 -5.46
C ALA A 16 3.26 -10.99 -6.44
N GLN A 17 3.25 -10.40 -7.63
CA GLN A 17 4.21 -10.56 -8.73
C GLN A 17 5.43 -9.63 -8.63
N ALA A 18 5.60 -8.92 -7.50
CA ALA A 18 6.68 -7.98 -7.24
C ALA A 18 6.69 -6.74 -8.16
N GLU A 19 5.52 -6.37 -8.69
CA GLU A 19 5.37 -5.12 -9.44
C GLU A 19 5.16 -3.97 -8.46
N HIS A 20 6.04 -2.97 -8.51
CA HIS A 20 5.92 -1.75 -7.71
C HIS A 20 4.89 -0.80 -8.33
N PHE A 21 4.06 -0.18 -7.48
CA PHE A 21 3.08 0.81 -7.95
C PHE A 21 2.94 2.04 -7.04
N ALA A 22 3.40 1.98 -5.79
CA ALA A 22 3.28 3.08 -4.84
C ALA A 22 4.32 2.98 -3.72
N VAL A 23 4.40 4.06 -2.94
CA VAL A 23 5.22 4.14 -1.72
C VAL A 23 4.32 4.53 -0.56
N VAL A 24 4.54 3.93 0.60
CA VAL A 24 3.83 4.31 1.84
C VAL A 24 4.18 5.73 2.24
N ASP A 25 3.17 6.54 2.52
CA ASP A 25 3.32 7.83 3.20
C ASP A 25 3.31 7.57 4.72
N HIS A 26 2.15 7.16 5.26
CA HIS A 26 1.97 6.75 6.65
C HIS A 26 0.72 5.87 6.81
N LEU A 27 0.48 5.38 8.03
CA LEU A 27 -0.80 4.77 8.41
C LEU A 27 -1.81 5.86 8.78
N GLU A 28 -2.86 6.02 7.98
CA GLU A 28 -3.94 6.98 8.28
C GLU A 28 -4.75 6.52 9.50
N SER A 29 -4.88 5.20 9.66
CA SER A 29 -5.43 4.54 10.85
C SER A 29 -4.84 3.13 10.98
N ASP A 30 -5.23 2.38 12.02
CA ASP A 30 -4.76 1.01 12.22
C ASP A 30 -5.12 0.05 11.06
N ASP A 31 -6.15 0.38 10.27
CA ASP A 31 -6.65 -0.45 9.16
C ASP A 31 -6.42 0.15 7.77
N VAL A 32 -5.90 1.38 7.67
CA VAL A 32 -5.75 2.11 6.40
C VAL A 32 -4.34 2.66 6.22
N ILE A 33 -3.74 2.33 5.07
CA ILE A 33 -2.43 2.83 4.63
C ILE A 33 -2.66 3.98 3.66
N LYS A 34 -2.06 5.13 3.95
CA LYS A 34 -1.96 6.24 3.01
C LYS A 34 -0.73 6.06 2.14
N LEU A 35 -0.91 6.19 0.83
CA LEU A 35 0.15 6.17 -0.16
C LEU A 35 0.60 7.59 -0.47
N LYS A 36 1.88 7.74 -0.83
CA LYS A 36 2.41 9.01 -1.31
C LYS A 36 1.69 9.44 -2.58
N LYS A 37 1.75 10.75 -2.84
CA LYS A 37 1.16 11.36 -4.03
C LYS A 37 1.68 10.70 -5.29
N ASP A 38 0.77 10.44 -6.22
CA ASP A 38 1.10 10.08 -7.59
C ASP A 38 1.58 11.31 -8.40
N GLU A 39 1.81 11.10 -9.70
CA GLU A 39 2.23 12.16 -10.62
C GLU A 39 1.20 13.29 -10.78
N ALA A 40 -0.08 13.02 -10.49
CA ALA A 40 -1.15 14.02 -10.48
C ALA A 40 -1.23 14.78 -9.14
N GLY A 41 -0.43 14.41 -8.15
CA GLY A 41 -0.42 15.05 -6.83
C GLY A 41 -1.49 14.52 -5.88
N VAL A 42 -2.10 13.37 -6.20
CA VAL A 42 -3.23 12.78 -5.46
C VAL A 42 -2.75 11.67 -4.55
N HIS A 43 -3.26 11.65 -3.31
CA HIS A 43 -3.02 10.53 -2.39
C HIS A 43 -4.03 9.42 -2.67
N HIS A 44 -3.54 8.18 -2.56
CA HIS A 44 -4.35 6.98 -2.63
C HIS A 44 -4.35 6.25 -1.29
N TYR A 45 -5.40 5.48 -1.02
CA TYR A 45 -5.56 4.74 0.22
C TYR A 45 -5.83 3.25 -0.07
N ILE A 46 -5.17 2.39 0.70
CA ILE A 46 -5.40 0.94 0.64
C ILE A 46 -5.60 0.37 2.05
N PRO A 47 -6.43 -0.66 2.23
CA PRO A 47 -6.63 -1.27 3.54
C PRO A 47 -5.46 -2.19 3.90
N VAL A 48 -5.12 -2.25 5.18
CA VAL A 48 -4.11 -3.18 5.73
C VAL A 48 -4.49 -4.64 5.46
N SER A 49 -5.78 -4.94 5.31
CA SER A 49 -6.29 -6.28 4.96
C SER A 49 -5.81 -6.81 3.60
N TRP A 50 -5.29 -5.96 2.73
CA TRP A 50 -4.66 -6.39 1.47
C TRP A 50 -3.23 -6.89 1.67
N VAL A 51 -2.56 -6.50 2.76
CA VAL A 51 -1.15 -6.82 2.99
C VAL A 51 -0.99 -8.28 3.37
N VAL A 52 -0.07 -8.97 2.68
CA VAL A 52 0.28 -10.37 2.90
C VAL A 52 1.71 -10.57 3.39
N SER A 53 2.60 -9.58 3.22
CA SER A 53 3.93 -9.57 3.82
C SER A 53 4.49 -8.15 3.93
N THR A 54 5.36 -7.92 4.91
CA THR A 54 6.18 -6.72 5.14
C THR A 54 7.68 -7.03 5.07
N GLU A 55 8.04 -8.28 4.73
CA GLU A 55 9.41 -8.77 4.75
C GLU A 55 10.34 -7.98 3.82
N GLY A 56 11.58 -7.76 4.27
CA GLY A 56 12.58 -7.02 3.51
C GLY A 56 12.29 -5.51 3.38
N GLY A 57 11.36 -4.98 4.19
CA GLY A 57 10.98 -3.57 4.11
C GLY A 57 10.04 -3.26 2.94
N ILE A 58 9.35 -4.27 2.40
CA ILE A 58 8.44 -4.14 1.24
C ILE A 58 7.03 -4.52 1.69
N VAL A 59 6.05 -3.66 1.41
CA VAL A 59 4.63 -3.99 1.61
C VAL A 59 4.14 -4.78 0.41
N LYS A 60 3.94 -6.09 0.58
CA LYS A 60 3.41 -6.97 -0.47
C LYS A 60 1.91 -7.17 -0.27
N ILE A 61 1.12 -6.98 -1.32
CA ILE A 61 -0.34 -7.09 -1.26
C ILE A 61 -0.90 -8.23 -2.12
N ASN A 62 -2.13 -8.68 -1.80
CA ASN A 62 -2.88 -9.71 -2.53
C ASN A 62 -3.82 -9.13 -3.61
N ARG A 63 -3.37 -8.08 -4.30
CA ARG A 63 -4.08 -7.47 -5.43
C ARG A 63 -3.16 -7.36 -6.64
N THR A 64 -3.74 -7.45 -7.82
CA THR A 64 -3.07 -7.11 -9.09
C THR A 64 -3.19 -5.62 -9.37
N LEU A 65 -2.36 -5.08 -10.27
CA LEU A 65 -2.46 -3.68 -10.70
C LEU A 65 -3.87 -3.29 -11.17
N ALA A 66 -4.51 -4.17 -11.95
CA ALA A 66 -5.86 -3.94 -12.45
C ALA A 66 -6.93 -3.88 -11.33
N GLN A 67 -6.75 -4.64 -10.25
CA GLN A 67 -7.67 -4.56 -9.10
C GLN A 67 -7.44 -3.28 -8.31
N ILE A 68 -6.17 -2.90 -8.10
CA ILE A 68 -5.81 -1.67 -7.37
C ILE A 68 -6.45 -0.45 -8.03
N THR A 69 -6.33 -0.30 -9.35
CA THR A 69 -6.88 0.86 -10.07
C THR A 69 -8.41 0.97 -10.01
N ASN A 70 -9.12 -0.13 -9.72
CA ASN A 70 -10.57 -0.13 -9.56
C ASN A 70 -11.02 0.05 -8.10
N ASP A 71 -10.18 -0.40 -7.14
CA ASP A 71 -10.58 -0.58 -5.75
C ASP A 71 -9.97 0.45 -4.78
N TRP A 72 -8.94 1.20 -5.19
CA TRP A 72 -8.32 2.21 -4.33
C TRP A 72 -9.14 3.50 -4.25
N GLU A 73 -9.18 4.11 -3.07
CA GLU A 73 -9.82 5.41 -2.88
C GLU A 73 -8.77 6.51 -3.12
N ALA A 74 -9.19 7.59 -3.77
CA ALA A 74 -8.38 8.77 -4.06
C ALA A 74 -8.98 10.01 -3.38
N ASP A 75 -8.13 10.89 -2.85
CA ASP A 75 -8.52 12.19 -2.26
C ASP A 75 -8.86 13.25 -3.33
#